data_AF-A0A353BD31-F1
#
_entry.id   AF-A0A353BD31-F1
#
_cell.length_a   1.000
_cell.length_b   1.000
_cell.length_c   1.000
_cell.angle_alpha   90.00
_cell.angle_beta   90.00
_cell.angle_gamma   90.00
#
_symmetry.space_group_name_H-M   'P 1'
#
loop_
_entity.id
_entity.type
_entity.pdbx_description
1 polymer ?
#
loop_
_entity_poly.entity_id
_entity_poly.type
_entity_poly.pdbx_seq_one_letter_code
_entity_poly.pdbx_strand_id
1 'polypeptide(L)'
;MGVMEQVKTINSAARTLLLAILVGTIGYGGYMVYREYTKQDRLVKDKEKEIEAARQELERVQANLAARKVEVQQLTSEVAEKAAEIERLETSMHLLKTDQRLAELRVLKIVRDELGKAKESTLQFVELAPTGEQLSAPKTFTLPGDIIYIDNWIVKFDDSYIERGDIERGTSLCLFRRIFSEQLMPRDGYSLDEVGMRPQAYARGG
;
A
#
# COMPACT_ATOMS: atom_id res chain seq x y z
N MET A 1 76.36 -26.94 88.61
CA MET A 1 75.64 -27.84 87.68
C MET A 1 74.52 -27.05 86.99
N GLY A 2 74.86 -26.15 86.05
CA GLY A 2 73.86 -25.19 85.49
C GLY A 2 74.21 -24.54 84.14
N VAL A 3 75.49 -24.56 83.71
CA VAL A 3 75.91 -23.94 82.44
C VAL A 3 75.65 -24.86 81.23
N MET A 4 75.68 -26.18 81.42
CA MET A 4 75.51 -27.16 80.32
C MET A 4 74.03 -27.38 79.92
N GLU A 5 73.08 -27.06 80.80
CA GLU A 5 71.64 -27.04 80.45
C GLU A 5 71.25 -25.77 79.67
N GLN A 6 71.77 -24.59 80.04
CA GLN A 6 71.46 -23.34 79.33
C GLN A 6 71.90 -23.36 77.86
N VAL A 7 73.08 -23.90 77.54
CA VAL A 7 73.57 -24.00 76.15
C VAL A 7 72.68 -24.91 75.30
N LYS A 8 72.16 -26.01 75.88
CA LYS A 8 71.24 -26.91 75.19
C LYS A 8 69.87 -26.26 74.97
N THR A 9 69.38 -25.50 75.95
CA THR A 9 68.13 -24.73 75.83
C THR A 9 68.22 -23.63 74.78
N ILE A 10 69.35 -22.90 74.72
CA ILE A 10 69.58 -21.86 73.71
C ILE A 10 69.66 -22.44 72.30
N ASN A 11 70.36 -23.57 72.10
CA ASN A 11 70.45 -24.22 70.79
C ASN A 11 69.09 -24.77 70.34
N SER A 12 68.32 -25.37 71.24
CA SER A 12 66.95 -25.82 70.96
C SER A 12 66.02 -24.65 70.60
N ALA A 13 66.13 -23.52 71.32
CA ALA A 13 65.37 -22.30 71.04
C ALA A 13 65.75 -21.69 69.68
N ALA A 14 67.05 -21.59 69.36
CA ALA A 14 67.53 -21.12 68.07
C ALA A 14 67.04 -22.01 66.92
N ARG A 15 67.08 -23.34 67.09
CA ARG A 15 66.56 -24.30 66.11
C ARG A 15 65.06 -24.15 65.90
N THR A 16 64.31 -24.00 66.98
CA THR A 16 62.84 -23.80 66.94
C THR A 16 62.49 -22.49 66.24
N LEU A 17 63.25 -21.43 66.50
CA LEU A 17 63.04 -20.12 65.89
C LEU A 17 63.40 -20.12 64.40
N LEU A 18 64.49 -20.79 64.01
CA LEU A 18 64.85 -21.00 62.60
C LEU A 18 63.80 -21.85 61.86
N LEU A 19 63.27 -22.90 62.50
CA LEU A 19 62.16 -23.68 61.97
C LEU A 19 60.89 -22.84 61.81
N ALA A 20 60.57 -22.00 62.80
CA ALA A 20 59.41 -21.10 62.72
C ALA A 20 59.55 -20.09 61.56
N ILE A 21 60.74 -19.52 61.36
CA ILE A 21 61.03 -18.64 60.22
C ILE A 21 60.93 -19.39 58.90
N LEU A 22 61.47 -20.61 58.81
CA LEU A 22 61.42 -21.43 57.62
C LEU A 22 59.97 -21.80 57.25
N VAL A 23 59.17 -22.23 58.23
CA VAL A 23 57.75 -22.54 58.02
C VAL A 23 56.96 -21.28 57.67
N GLY A 24 57.23 -20.14 58.32
CA GLY A 24 56.60 -18.87 58.03
C GLY A 24 56.89 -18.37 56.61
N THR A 25 58.14 -18.49 56.15
CA THR A 25 58.55 -18.09 54.80
C THR A 25 57.98 -19.01 53.72
N ILE A 26 57.99 -20.34 53.94
CA ILE A 26 57.36 -21.30 53.03
C ILE A 26 55.84 -21.11 52.98
N GLY A 27 55.20 -20.92 54.14
CA GLY A 27 53.76 -20.68 54.23
C GLY A 27 53.34 -19.39 53.54
N TYR A 28 54.08 -18.29 53.74
CA TYR A 28 53.82 -17.02 53.09
C TYR A 28 54.06 -17.08 51.57
N GLY A 29 55.17 -17.69 51.14
CA GLY A 29 55.46 -17.91 49.72
C GLY A 29 54.40 -18.76 49.03
N GLY A 30 53.99 -19.87 49.66
CA GLY A 30 52.92 -20.74 49.18
C GLY A 30 51.57 -20.02 49.08
N TYR A 31 51.21 -19.22 50.08
CA TYR A 31 49.98 -18.42 50.06
C TYR A 31 49.98 -17.36 48.93
N MET A 32 51.10 -16.69 48.70
CA MET A 32 51.22 -15.69 47.64
C MET A 32 51.09 -16.31 46.24
N VAL A 33 51.77 -17.44 45.98
CA VAL A 33 51.68 -18.16 44.71
C VAL A 33 50.27 -18.70 44.49
N TYR A 34 49.68 -19.33 45.51
CA TYR A 34 48.31 -19.85 45.44
C TYR A 34 47.29 -18.75 45.13
N ARG A 35 47.41 -17.59 45.79
CA ARG A 35 46.51 -16.45 45.59
C ARG A 35 46.62 -15.89 44.18
N GLU A 36 47.81 -15.81 43.61
CA GLU A 36 48.00 -15.26 42.26
C GLU A 36 47.51 -16.23 41.18
N TYR A 37 47.83 -17.52 41.31
CA TYR A 37 47.34 -18.56 40.41
C TYR A 37 45.80 -18.63 40.40
N THR A 38 45.19 -18.62 41.59
CA THR A 38 43.72 -18.69 41.72
C THR A 38 43.00 -17.46 41.13
N LYS A 39 43.64 -16.28 41.11
CA LYS A 39 43.07 -15.09 40.46
C LYS A 39 43.04 -15.23 38.95
N GLN A 40 44.12 -15.75 38.36
CA GLN A 40 44.21 -15.92 36.91
C GLN A 40 43.17 -16.92 36.40
N ASP A 41 42.99 -18.04 37.11
CA ASP A 41 41.95 -19.03 36.79
C ASP A 41 40.53 -18.45 36.88
N ARG A 42 40.27 -17.55 37.83
CA ARG A 42 38.97 -16.85 37.92
C ARG A 42 38.77 -15.90 36.76
N LEU A 43 39.78 -15.10 36.41
CA LEU A 43 39.72 -14.17 35.28
C LEU A 43 39.50 -14.90 33.95
N VAL A 44 40.17 -16.04 33.74
CA VAL A 44 39.95 -16.87 32.54
C VAL A 44 38.51 -17.38 32.50
N LYS A 45 38.01 -17.94 33.60
CA LYS A 45 36.61 -18.40 33.67
C LYS A 45 35.58 -17.29 33.46
N ASP A 46 35.84 -16.10 34.00
CA ASP A 46 34.94 -14.95 33.83
C ASP A 46 34.97 -14.45 32.38
N LYS A 47 36.15 -14.43 31.74
CA LYS A 47 36.28 -14.10 30.32
C LYS A 47 35.66 -15.15 29.40
N GLU A 48 35.77 -16.43 29.73
CA GLU A 48 35.09 -17.51 29.01
C GLU A 48 33.57 -17.33 29.08
N LYS A 49 33.02 -17.04 30.26
CA LYS A 49 31.58 -16.72 30.42
C LYS A 49 31.15 -15.49 29.63
N GLU A 50 31.94 -14.42 29.62
CA GLU A 50 31.67 -13.24 28.81
C GLU A 50 31.66 -13.56 27.30
N ILE A 51 32.62 -14.36 26.83
CA ILE A 51 32.69 -14.80 25.44
C ILE A 51 31.48 -15.68 25.09
N GLU A 52 31.09 -16.60 25.96
CA GLU A 52 29.90 -17.44 25.76
C GLU A 52 28.62 -16.60 25.71
N ALA A 53 28.45 -15.64 26.63
CA ALA A 53 27.31 -14.73 26.63
C ALA A 53 27.26 -13.88 25.36
N ALA A 54 28.41 -13.33 24.93
CA ALA A 54 28.52 -12.57 23.69
C ALA A 54 28.22 -13.42 22.46
N ARG A 55 28.65 -14.70 22.44
CA ARG A 55 28.32 -15.64 21.37
C ARG A 55 26.83 -15.93 21.30
N GLN A 56 26.19 -16.19 22.44
CA GLN A 56 24.75 -16.41 22.52
C GLN A 56 23.96 -15.18 22.06
N GLU A 57 24.40 -13.98 22.43
CA GLU A 57 23.78 -12.75 21.98
C GLU A 57 23.92 -12.56 20.46
N LEU A 58 25.11 -12.85 19.91
CA LEU A 58 25.36 -12.78 18.47
C LEU A 58 24.47 -13.76 17.71
N GLU A 59 24.34 -15.00 18.18
CA GLU A 59 23.45 -16.00 17.59
C GLU A 59 21.99 -15.53 17.62
N ARG A 60 21.53 -14.96 18.74
CA ARG A 60 20.17 -14.41 18.86
C ARG A 60 19.94 -13.26 17.89
N VAL A 61 20.90 -12.35 17.76
CA VAL A 61 20.81 -11.22 16.83
C VAL A 61 20.82 -11.71 15.38
N GLN A 62 21.66 -12.69 15.05
CA GLN A 62 21.69 -13.30 13.72
C GLN A 62 20.36 -13.99 13.39
N ALA A 63 19.77 -14.72 14.33
CA ALA A 63 18.46 -15.34 14.17
C ALA A 63 17.35 -14.30 13.92
N ASN A 64 17.33 -13.21 14.71
CA ASN A 64 16.37 -12.12 14.54
C ASN A 64 16.56 -11.40 13.19
N LEU A 65 17.81 -11.21 12.76
CA LEU A 65 18.12 -10.55 11.49
C LEU A 65 17.74 -11.44 10.30
N ALA A 66 17.92 -12.75 10.41
CA ALA A 66 17.44 -13.71 9.43
C ALA A 66 15.90 -13.70 9.33
N ALA A 67 15.20 -13.72 10.46
CA ALA A 67 13.74 -13.66 10.50
C ALA A 67 13.20 -12.36 9.87
N ARG A 68 13.78 -11.20 10.23
CA ARG A 68 13.41 -9.90 9.66
C ARG A 68 13.71 -9.81 8.16
N LYS A 69 14.80 -10.43 7.68
CA LYS A 69 15.09 -10.48 6.23
C LYS A 69 14.00 -11.22 5.46
N VAL A 70 13.50 -12.34 6.01
CA VAL A 70 12.39 -13.09 5.41
C VAL A 70 11.11 -12.25 5.41
N GLU A 71 10.80 -11.58 6.51
CA GLU A 71 9.63 -10.69 6.62
C GLU A 71 9.70 -9.54 5.60
N VAL A 72 10.86 -8.88 5.46
CA VAL A 72 11.06 -7.82 4.46
C VAL A 72 10.88 -8.36 3.04
N GLN A 73 11.36 -9.57 2.74
CA GLN A 73 11.17 -10.18 1.43
C GLN A 73 9.69 -10.46 1.14
N GLN A 74 8.96 -10.98 2.13
CA GLN A 74 7.52 -11.24 2.01
C GLN A 74 6.75 -9.93 1.79
N LEU A 75 7.01 -8.90 2.60
CA LEU A 75 6.38 -7.59 2.45
C LEU A 75 6.71 -6.95 1.09
N THR A 76 7.93 -7.13 0.59
CA THR A 76 8.31 -6.61 -0.73
C THR A 76 7.51 -7.30 -1.85
N SER A 77 7.32 -8.62 -1.75
CA SER A 77 6.48 -9.37 -2.70
C SER A 77 5.02 -8.92 -2.63
N GLU A 78 4.48 -8.78 -1.42
CA GLU A 78 3.09 -8.34 -1.22
C GLU A 78 2.86 -6.92 -1.74
N VAL A 79 3.80 -6.00 -1.53
CA VAL A 79 3.74 -4.64 -2.08
C VAL A 79 3.76 -4.66 -3.61
N ALA A 80 4.60 -5.50 -4.22
CA ALA A 80 4.63 -5.64 -5.68
C ALA A 80 3.31 -6.19 -6.24
N GLU A 81 2.72 -7.20 -5.60
CA GLU A 81 1.41 -7.75 -5.99
C GLU A 81 0.29 -6.72 -5.84
N LYS A 82 0.24 -6.00 -4.71
CA LYS A 82 -0.76 -4.96 -4.49
C LYS A 82 -0.60 -3.79 -5.47
N ALA A 83 0.64 -3.42 -5.82
CA ALA A 83 0.88 -2.37 -6.82
C ALA A 83 0.35 -2.77 -8.19
N ALA A 84 0.60 -4.01 -8.62
CA ALA A 84 0.05 -4.53 -9.88
C ALA A 84 -1.48 -4.59 -9.87
N GLU A 85 -2.09 -4.93 -8.73
CA GLU A 85 -3.54 -4.93 -8.59
C GLU A 85 -4.13 -3.51 -8.64
N ILE A 86 -3.49 -2.53 -8.00
CA ILE A 86 -3.88 -1.12 -8.09
C ILE A 86 -3.79 -0.65 -9.54
N GLU A 87 -2.68 -0.91 -10.24
CA GLU A 87 -2.52 -0.54 -11.65
C GLU A 87 -3.62 -1.16 -12.53
N ARG A 88 -3.96 -2.44 -12.31
CA ARG A 88 -5.06 -3.12 -13.00
C ARG A 88 -6.42 -2.48 -12.71
N LEU A 89 -6.70 -2.17 -11.45
CA LEU A 89 -7.96 -1.54 -11.04
C LEU A 89 -8.08 -0.10 -11.53
N GLU A 90 -6.99 0.67 -11.50
CA GLU A 90 -6.92 2.02 -12.07
C GLU A 90 -7.13 1.99 -13.57
N THR A 91 -6.49 1.04 -14.28
CA THR A 91 -6.71 0.83 -15.71
C THR A 91 -8.17 0.47 -15.99
N SER A 92 -8.74 -0.48 -15.25
CA SER A 92 -10.14 -0.89 -15.40
C SER A 92 -11.10 0.28 -15.12
N MET A 93 -10.83 1.07 -14.07
CA MET A 93 -11.60 2.28 -13.78
C MET A 93 -11.46 3.34 -14.88
N HIS A 94 -10.28 3.51 -15.44
CA HIS A 94 -10.04 4.46 -16.52
C HIS A 94 -10.82 4.06 -17.78
N LEU A 95 -10.78 2.79 -18.14
CA LEU A 95 -11.58 2.21 -19.22
C LEU A 95 -13.09 2.44 -18.98
N LEU A 96 -13.58 2.13 -17.77
CA LEU A 96 -14.98 2.32 -17.39
C LEU A 96 -15.43 3.80 -17.33
N LYS A 97 -14.53 4.73 -16.98
CA LYS A 97 -14.85 6.17 -16.92
C LYS A 97 -14.96 6.81 -18.30
N THR A 98 -14.30 6.26 -19.31
CA THR A 98 -14.38 6.70 -20.70
C THR A 98 -15.68 6.24 -21.40
N ASP A 99 -16.46 5.35 -20.76
CA ASP A 99 -17.63 4.69 -21.37
C ASP A 99 -18.99 5.39 -21.21
N GLN A 100 -19.10 6.48 -20.43
CA GLN A 100 -20.43 7.02 -20.08
C GLN A 100 -20.67 8.39 -20.69
N ARG A 101 -21.45 8.42 -21.79
CA ARG A 101 -22.08 9.64 -22.28
C ARG A 101 -23.35 9.91 -21.48
N LEU A 102 -23.27 10.89 -20.58
CA LEU A 102 -24.39 11.30 -19.73
C LEU A 102 -25.10 12.50 -20.35
N ALA A 103 -26.43 12.50 -20.26
CA ALA A 103 -27.25 13.63 -20.64
C ALA A 103 -28.43 13.79 -19.68
N GLU A 104 -28.82 15.03 -19.45
CA GLU A 104 -29.96 15.39 -18.64
C GLU A 104 -31.07 15.98 -19.53
N LEU A 105 -32.29 15.46 -19.36
CA LEU A 105 -33.49 15.99 -20.00
C LEU A 105 -34.40 16.60 -18.93
N ARG A 106 -34.61 17.91 -18.97
CA ARG A 106 -35.52 18.65 -18.09
C ARG A 106 -36.78 19.05 -18.83
N VAL A 107 -37.93 18.90 -18.18
CA VAL A 107 -39.19 19.47 -18.65
C VAL A 107 -39.30 20.89 -18.11
N LEU A 108 -39.36 21.88 -19.00
CA LEU A 108 -39.46 23.29 -18.62
C LEU A 108 -40.92 23.76 -18.52
N LYS A 109 -41.77 23.31 -19.45
CA LYS A 109 -43.17 23.73 -19.54
C LYS A 109 -44.01 22.69 -20.25
N ILE A 110 -45.26 22.51 -19.81
CA ILE A 110 -46.27 21.72 -20.51
C ILE A 110 -47.54 22.57 -20.64
N VAL A 111 -48.05 22.71 -21.86
CA VAL A 111 -49.35 23.30 -22.18
C VAL A 111 -50.30 22.17 -22.52
N ARG A 112 -51.43 22.09 -21.80
CA ARG A 112 -52.45 21.06 -22.02
C ARG A 112 -53.64 21.61 -22.79
N ASP A 113 -54.30 20.76 -23.56
CA ASP A 113 -55.57 21.07 -24.22
C ASP A 113 -56.77 20.92 -23.27
N GLU A 114 -57.98 21.18 -23.78
CA GLU A 114 -59.25 21.07 -23.03
C GLU A 114 -59.55 19.63 -22.57
N LEU A 115 -58.93 18.63 -23.18
CA LEU A 115 -59.04 17.21 -22.84
C LEU A 115 -57.92 16.76 -21.89
N GLY A 116 -57.05 17.67 -21.44
CA GLY A 116 -55.95 17.41 -20.53
C GLY A 116 -54.71 16.78 -21.17
N LYS A 117 -54.67 16.60 -22.50
CA LYS A 117 -53.49 16.06 -23.22
C LYS A 117 -52.45 17.14 -23.40
N ALA A 118 -51.16 16.79 -23.34
CA ALA A 118 -50.09 17.74 -23.64
C ALA A 118 -50.15 18.14 -25.11
N LYS A 119 -50.57 19.39 -25.35
CA LYS A 119 -50.56 20.03 -26.66
C LYS A 119 -49.15 20.48 -27.04
N GLU A 120 -48.38 20.92 -26.06
CA GLU A 120 -47.03 21.46 -26.26
C GLU A 120 -46.19 21.22 -25.00
N SER A 121 -45.05 20.55 -25.16
CA SER A 121 -44.08 20.25 -24.10
C SER A 121 -42.74 20.87 -24.46
N THR A 122 -42.29 21.84 -23.67
CA THR A 122 -40.97 22.47 -23.80
C THR A 122 -39.97 21.72 -22.92
N LEU A 123 -38.90 21.24 -23.53
CA LEU A 123 -37.86 20.43 -22.92
C LEU A 123 -36.50 21.09 -23.09
N GLN A 124 -35.60 20.81 -22.16
CA GLN A 124 -34.20 21.19 -22.23
C GLN A 124 -33.34 19.94 -22.14
N PHE A 125 -32.43 19.78 -23.10
CA PHE A 125 -31.45 18.71 -23.16
C PHE A 125 -30.05 19.29 -22.97
N VAL A 126 -29.26 18.70 -22.09
CA VAL A 126 -27.85 19.08 -21.90
C VAL A 126 -26.99 17.84 -21.69
N GLU A 127 -25.82 17.82 -22.30
CA GLU A 127 -24.83 16.76 -22.06
C GLU A 127 -24.01 17.07 -20.81
N LEU A 128 -23.72 16.03 -20.05
CA LEU A 128 -23.00 16.13 -18.79
C LEU A 128 -21.65 15.41 -18.87
N ALA A 129 -20.64 16.00 -18.24
CA ALA A 129 -19.37 15.36 -17.97
C ALA A 129 -19.59 14.25 -16.92
N PRO A 130 -18.65 13.30 -16.76
CA PRO A 130 -18.69 12.32 -15.67
C PRO A 130 -18.74 12.97 -14.27
N THR A 131 -18.25 14.22 -14.15
CA THR A 131 -18.31 15.03 -12.91
C THR A 131 -19.66 15.71 -12.68
N GLY A 132 -20.60 15.64 -13.64
CA GLY A 132 -21.90 16.31 -13.61
C GLY A 132 -21.90 17.74 -14.17
N GLU A 133 -20.77 18.24 -14.65
CA GLU A 133 -20.68 19.56 -15.28
C GLU A 133 -21.32 19.56 -16.68
N GLN A 134 -21.92 20.67 -17.10
CA GLN A 134 -22.50 20.79 -18.44
C GLN A 134 -21.39 20.88 -19.50
N LEU A 135 -21.41 19.97 -20.48
CA LEU A 135 -20.44 19.94 -21.57
C LEU A 135 -20.75 20.94 -22.68
N SER A 136 -22.04 21.22 -22.89
CA SER A 136 -22.53 22.08 -23.97
C SER A 136 -23.60 23.05 -23.49
N ALA A 137 -23.87 24.08 -24.29
CA ALA A 137 -25.05 24.91 -24.07
C ALA A 137 -26.32 24.04 -24.13
N PRO A 138 -27.29 24.24 -23.21
CA PRO A 138 -28.53 23.48 -23.22
C PRO A 138 -29.33 23.71 -24.52
N LYS A 139 -29.83 22.64 -25.12
CA LYS A 139 -30.70 22.67 -26.30
C LYS A 139 -32.15 22.62 -25.85
N THR A 140 -32.96 23.58 -26.29
CA THR A 140 -34.39 23.64 -25.95
C THR A 140 -35.23 23.19 -27.13
N PHE A 141 -36.19 22.31 -26.88
CA PHE A 141 -37.10 21.77 -27.90
C PHE A 141 -38.55 21.93 -27.45
N THR A 142 -39.43 22.09 -28.43
CA THR A 142 -40.88 22.13 -28.21
C THR A 142 -41.53 21.03 -29.05
N LEU A 143 -42.17 20.08 -28.38
CA LEU A 143 -42.77 18.89 -28.98
C LEU A 143 -44.24 18.76 -28.55
N PRO A 144 -45.16 18.39 -29.45
CA PRO A 144 -46.53 18.07 -29.08
C PRO A 144 -46.61 16.68 -28.43
N GLY A 145 -47.56 16.44 -27.55
CA GLY A 145 -47.78 15.11 -26.98
C GLY A 145 -47.24 14.88 -25.58
N ASP A 146 -47.73 13.79 -24.98
CA ASP A 146 -47.45 13.38 -23.60
C ASP A 146 -46.25 12.42 -23.49
N ILE A 147 -45.81 11.80 -24.60
CA ILE A 147 -44.72 10.82 -24.62
C ILE A 147 -43.60 11.30 -25.52
N ILE A 148 -42.41 11.46 -24.93
CA ILE A 148 -41.20 11.86 -25.66
C ILE A 148 -40.29 10.65 -25.79
N TYR A 149 -39.77 10.46 -27.00
CA TYR A 149 -38.82 9.42 -27.36
C TYR A 149 -37.45 10.04 -27.66
N ILE A 150 -36.41 9.39 -27.16
CA ILE A 150 -35.01 9.66 -27.54
C ILE A 150 -34.50 8.44 -28.29
N ASP A 151 -34.07 8.65 -29.54
CA ASP A 151 -33.44 7.63 -30.37
C ASP A 151 -31.92 7.75 -30.24
N ASN A 152 -31.26 6.63 -29.92
CA ASN A 152 -29.82 6.55 -29.80
C ASN A 152 -29.26 5.33 -30.55
N TRP A 153 -28.00 5.43 -30.96
CA TRP A 153 -27.22 4.30 -31.47
C TRP A 153 -26.12 3.95 -30.48
N ILE A 154 -26.01 2.65 -30.19
CA ILE A 154 -24.93 2.08 -29.40
C ILE A 154 -24.08 1.22 -30.32
N VAL A 155 -22.86 1.65 -30.58
CA VAL A 155 -21.86 0.88 -31.32
C VAL A 155 -20.97 0.19 -30.30
N LYS A 156 -20.90 -1.14 -30.32
CA LYS A 156 -19.99 -1.92 -29.48
C LYS A 156 -18.87 -2.46 -30.37
N PHE A 157 -17.62 -2.27 -29.96
CA PHE A 157 -16.47 -2.88 -30.63
C PHE A 157 -16.14 -4.22 -29.99
N ASP A 158 -15.51 -5.09 -30.79
CA ASP A 158 -15.05 -6.42 -30.37
C ASP A 158 -13.66 -6.30 -29.73
N ASP A 159 -13.40 -7.07 -28.68
CA ASP A 159 -12.20 -7.01 -27.83
C ASP A 159 -10.89 -7.13 -28.63
N SER A 160 -10.91 -7.85 -29.75
CA SER A 160 -9.76 -8.03 -30.65
C SER A 160 -9.23 -6.75 -31.32
N TYR A 161 -10.00 -5.66 -31.29
CA TYR A 161 -9.56 -4.33 -31.75
C TYR A 161 -8.98 -3.45 -30.64
N ILE A 162 -9.19 -3.83 -29.37
CA ILE A 162 -8.79 -3.08 -28.17
C ILE A 162 -7.30 -3.35 -27.84
N GLU A 163 -6.85 -4.58 -28.09
CA GLU A 163 -5.51 -5.06 -27.73
C GLU A 163 -4.36 -4.47 -28.59
N ARG A 164 -4.67 -3.79 -29.71
CA ARG A 164 -3.67 -3.25 -30.66
C ARG A 164 -3.25 -1.80 -30.39
N GLY A 165 -3.59 -1.25 -29.22
CA GLY A 165 -3.01 0.01 -28.72
C GLY A 165 -3.75 1.28 -29.12
N ASP A 166 -5.03 1.19 -29.47
CA ASP A 166 -5.89 2.36 -29.67
C ASP A 166 -6.87 2.45 -28.48
N ILE A 167 -6.39 3.01 -27.36
CA ILE A 167 -7.13 3.13 -26.10
C ILE A 167 -8.45 3.92 -26.30
N GLU A 168 -8.52 4.75 -27.34
CA GLU A 168 -9.73 5.49 -27.73
C GLU A 168 -10.83 4.60 -28.36
N ARG A 169 -10.53 3.34 -28.71
CA ARG A 169 -11.44 2.42 -29.41
C ARG A 169 -11.88 1.20 -28.60
N GLY A 170 -11.57 1.19 -27.31
CA GLY A 170 -11.95 0.13 -26.37
C GLY A 170 -13.43 0.11 -25.96
N THR A 171 -14.25 1.02 -26.47
CA THR A 171 -15.41 1.50 -25.73
C THR A 171 -16.68 1.55 -26.58
N SER A 172 -17.82 1.31 -25.97
CA SER A 172 -19.10 1.41 -26.68
C SER A 172 -19.44 2.89 -26.93
N LEU A 173 -19.69 3.28 -28.17
CA LEU A 173 -20.08 4.66 -28.50
C LEU A 173 -21.59 4.82 -28.46
N CYS A 174 -22.07 5.85 -27.76
CA CYS A 174 -23.47 6.24 -27.71
C CYS A 174 -23.69 7.55 -28.49
N LEU A 175 -24.49 7.49 -29.55
CA LEU A 175 -24.86 8.65 -30.37
C LEU A 175 -26.34 8.98 -30.16
N PHE A 176 -26.63 10.17 -29.62
CA PHE A 176 -28.00 10.67 -29.46
C PHE A 176 -28.45 11.24 -30.79
N ARG A 177 -29.34 10.55 -31.50
CA ARG A 177 -29.70 10.92 -32.86
C ARG A 177 -30.75 12.01 -32.86
N ARG A 178 -31.87 11.76 -32.20
CA ARG A 178 -33.04 12.63 -32.29
C ARG A 178 -33.94 12.51 -31.09
N ILE A 179 -34.73 13.56 -30.90
CA ILE A 179 -35.83 13.64 -29.95
C ILE A 179 -37.14 13.91 -30.71
N PHE A 180 -38.18 13.14 -30.41
CA PHE A 180 -39.50 13.25 -31.02
C PHE A 180 -40.58 12.83 -30.03
N SER A 181 -41.84 12.91 -30.43
CA SER A 181 -42.98 12.54 -29.58
C SER A 181 -43.92 11.57 -30.27
N GLU A 182 -44.94 11.08 -29.57
CA GLU A 182 -45.93 10.18 -30.17
C GLU A 182 -46.77 10.85 -31.27
N GLN A 183 -46.80 12.18 -31.30
CA GLN A 183 -47.55 12.98 -32.28
C GLN A 183 -46.66 13.52 -33.42
N LEU A 184 -45.34 13.33 -33.32
CA LEU A 184 -44.37 13.77 -34.32
C LEU A 184 -43.61 12.56 -34.88
N MET A 185 -43.65 12.35 -36.19
CA MET A 185 -42.92 11.23 -36.79
C MET A 185 -41.41 11.34 -36.52
N PRO A 186 -40.68 10.21 -36.34
CA PRO A 186 -39.24 10.25 -36.07
C PRO A 186 -38.42 10.99 -37.14
N ARG A 187 -38.91 11.03 -38.38
CA ARG A 187 -38.25 11.75 -39.49
C ARG A 187 -38.30 13.28 -39.32
N ASP A 188 -39.31 13.78 -38.62
CA ASP A 188 -39.59 15.20 -38.40
C ASP A 188 -39.15 15.65 -36.98
N GLY A 189 -38.58 14.73 -36.20
CA GLY A 189 -38.01 15.01 -34.88
C GLY A 189 -36.76 15.91 -34.94
N TYR A 190 -36.40 16.50 -33.81
CA TYR A 190 -35.23 17.36 -33.71
C TYR A 190 -33.95 16.52 -33.57
N SER A 191 -32.90 16.88 -34.31
CA SER A 191 -31.58 16.24 -34.20
C SER A 191 -30.92 16.63 -32.89
N LEU A 192 -30.42 15.65 -32.13
CA LEU A 192 -29.62 15.89 -30.93
C LEU A 192 -28.14 15.99 -31.31
N ASP A 193 -27.62 15.01 -32.02
CA ASP A 193 -26.31 15.05 -32.69
C ASP A 193 -26.49 15.44 -34.15
N GLU A 194 -25.64 16.34 -34.65
CA GLU A 194 -25.61 16.66 -36.09
C GLU A 194 -24.86 15.57 -36.85
N VAL A 195 -25.45 15.12 -37.95
CA VAL A 195 -24.86 14.06 -38.79
C VAL A 195 -23.53 14.56 -39.38
N GLY A 196 -22.45 13.82 -39.11
CA GLY A 196 -21.10 14.17 -39.57
C GLY A 196 -20.30 15.03 -38.59
N MET A 197 -20.91 15.52 -37.51
CA MET A 197 -20.20 16.21 -36.43
C MET A 197 -19.82 15.22 -35.33
N ARG A 198 -18.61 15.35 -34.80
CA ARG A 198 -18.16 14.59 -33.63
C ARG A 198 -18.88 15.16 -32.38
N PRO A 199 -19.61 14.35 -31.59
CA PRO A 199 -20.21 14.82 -30.35
C PRO A 199 -19.15 15.41 -29.40
N GLN A 200 -19.50 16.47 -28.68
CA GLN A 200 -18.54 17.16 -27.81
C GLN A 200 -17.99 16.25 -26.70
N ALA A 201 -18.81 15.31 -26.20
CA ALA A 201 -18.38 14.28 -25.26
C ALA A 201 -17.18 13.44 -25.77
N TYR A 202 -17.00 13.33 -27.08
CA TYR A 202 -15.88 12.61 -27.72
C TYR A 202 -14.85 13.54 -28.38
N ALA A 203 -15.10 14.86 -28.40
CA ALA A 203 -14.21 15.84 -29.05
C ALA A 203 -12.98 16.17 -28.21
N ARG A 204 -13.09 16.05 -26.88
CA ARG A 204 -11.95 16.01 -25.98
C ARG A 204 -11.43 14.58 -25.96
N GLY A 205 -10.48 14.28 -26.83
CA GLY A 205 -9.64 13.10 -26.66
C GLY A 205 -9.09 13.11 -25.23
N GLY A 206 -9.11 11.94 -24.59
CA GLY A 206 -8.41 11.72 -23.32
C GLY A 206 -6.93 11.98 -23.47
#